data_AF-A0A1T4M4L4-F1
#
_entry.id   AF-A0A1T4M4L4-F1
#
_cell.length_a   1.000
_cell.length_b   1.000
_cell.length_c   1.000
_cell.angle_alpha   90.00
_cell.angle_beta   90.00
_cell.angle_gamma   90.00
#
_symmetry.space_group_name_H-M   'P 1'
#
loop_
_entity.id
_entity.type
_entity.pdbx_description
1 polymer ?
#
loop_
_entity_poly.entity_id
_entity_poly.type
_entity_poly.pdbx_seq_one_letter_code
_entity_poly.pdbx_strand_id
1 'polypeptide(L)'
;MKKVAMQKVQKIKIKLSDLSIFPKWTIKKMVFVAILIAISVAFTVVSAQIIPIVNIPSYKFSFIGLPVKISGFIFGPVIGVFVGIVADLISLLFVPPAGYNPIYTVATAVNGLISGIFGLYYMGFLRFAFSKEYRLNRLAIKINLLAYKYKFESASGNRKNAIQIANKIVKLNSKRQFIDQNSSNIALKNIYCVSGTLFLVLAISIIAWYIGFFVNDDIIKNGIIKNRWVLLALMTSGMTLLVIFVIVGRFAMKTEKYLVFVPIIVFCAFLELINIPILSFADLYSLGNSDTKDIFVWITQHILTSPIKIWFNVFVIYYAYMVVSKLINKNEHLSY
;
A
#
# COMPACT_ATOMS: atom_id res chain seq x y z
N MET A 1 46.11 0.78 29.22
CA MET A 1 44.82 0.04 29.02
C MET A 1 43.66 1.04 29.04
N LYS A 2 43.12 1.43 27.88
CA LYS A 2 41.92 2.28 27.81
C LYS A 2 40.70 1.42 28.18
N LYS A 3 40.01 1.77 29.27
CA LYS A 3 38.72 1.19 29.67
C LYS A 3 37.77 1.23 28.46
N VAL A 4 37.40 0.07 27.93
CA VAL A 4 36.28 -0.04 27.00
C VAL A 4 35.03 0.28 27.81
N ALA A 5 34.61 1.54 27.77
CA ALA A 5 33.38 1.97 28.41
C ALA A 5 32.22 1.18 27.78
N MET A 6 31.67 0.22 28.53
CA MET A 6 30.41 -0.42 28.18
C MET A 6 29.32 0.64 28.27
N GLN A 7 28.97 1.23 27.13
CA GLN A 7 27.80 2.12 27.01
C GLN A 7 26.57 1.37 27.53
N LYS A 8 25.81 2.04 28.44
CA LYS A 8 24.54 1.54 28.97
C LYS A 8 23.65 1.09 27.81
N VAL A 9 23.28 -0.19 27.85
CA VAL A 9 22.41 -0.83 26.87
C VAL A 9 21.02 -0.17 26.97
N GLN A 10 20.71 0.68 25.98
CA GLN A 10 19.37 1.22 25.80
C GLN A 10 18.40 0.04 25.59
N LYS A 11 17.43 -0.13 26.49
CA LYS A 11 16.27 -1.03 26.29
C LYS A 11 15.43 -0.44 25.16
N ILE A 12 15.68 -0.88 23.93
CA ILE A 12 14.91 -0.41 22.76
C ILE A 12 13.69 -1.32 22.62
N LYS A 13 12.50 -0.79 22.95
CA LYS A 13 11.20 -1.43 22.74
C LYS A 13 10.94 -1.54 21.25
N ILE A 14 11.09 -2.74 20.70
CA ILE A 14 10.64 -3.05 19.34
C ILE A 14 9.10 -3.08 19.36
N LYS A 15 8.44 -2.07 18.76
CA LYS A 15 6.98 -2.06 18.60
C LYS A 15 6.58 -2.97 17.43
N LEU A 16 6.58 -4.29 17.67
CA LEU A 16 5.95 -5.26 16.77
C LEU A 16 4.42 -5.08 16.67
N SER A 17 3.82 -4.24 17.54
CA SER A 17 2.39 -3.94 17.57
C SER A 17 1.85 -3.25 16.31
N ASP A 18 2.72 -2.68 15.49
CA ASP A 18 2.33 -1.88 14.32
C ASP A 18 2.20 -2.75 13.04
N LEU A 19 2.51 -4.05 13.15
CA LEU A 19 2.41 -5.06 12.09
C LEU A 19 1.13 -5.92 12.18
N SER A 20 0.23 -5.61 13.11
CA SER A 20 -1.00 -6.37 13.30
C SER A 20 -2.05 -6.02 12.26
N ILE A 21 -2.68 -7.06 11.67
CA ILE A 21 -3.89 -6.94 10.84
C ILE A 21 -5.02 -6.28 11.63
N PHE A 22 -5.02 -6.47 12.95
CA PHE A 22 -5.91 -5.83 13.93
C PHE A 22 -5.12 -4.78 14.72
N PRO A 23 -5.04 -3.53 14.24
CA PRO A 23 -4.38 -2.46 14.97
C PRO A 23 -5.12 -2.19 16.28
N LYS A 24 -4.37 -1.83 17.33
CA LYS A 24 -4.99 -1.33 18.57
C LYS A 24 -5.77 -0.04 18.27
N TRP A 25 -7.05 -0.04 18.62
CA TRP A 25 -7.93 1.13 18.55
C TRP A 25 -7.59 2.08 19.69
N THR A 26 -7.00 3.22 19.35
CA THR A 26 -6.84 4.33 20.29
C THR A 26 -7.89 5.38 19.98
N ILE A 27 -8.27 6.19 20.97
CA ILE A 27 -9.24 7.29 20.80
C ILE A 27 -8.83 8.18 19.62
N LYS A 28 -7.53 8.51 19.51
CA LYS A 28 -6.99 9.27 18.37
C LYS A 28 -7.29 8.60 17.03
N LYS A 29 -7.05 7.29 16.89
CA LYS A 29 -7.35 6.55 15.66
C LYS A 29 -8.86 6.54 15.36
N MET A 30 -9.71 6.34 16.37
CA MET A 30 -11.17 6.41 16.22
C MET A 30 -11.61 7.76 15.63
N VAL A 31 -11.09 8.86 16.18
CA VAL A 31 -11.42 10.22 15.71
C VAL A 31 -10.99 10.43 14.26
N PHE A 32 -9.77 10.02 13.88
CA PHE A 32 -9.32 10.13 12.49
C PHE A 32 -10.13 9.25 11.53
N VAL A 33 -10.51 8.04 11.95
CA VAL A 33 -11.38 7.16 11.18
C VAL A 33 -12.75 7.81 10.96
N ALA A 34 -13.36 8.39 12.00
CA ALA A 34 -14.62 9.12 11.88
C ALA A 34 -14.53 10.32 10.93
N ILE A 35 -13.44 11.10 11.01
CA ILE A 35 -13.18 12.22 10.09
C ILE A 35 -13.06 11.71 8.65
N LEU A 36 -12.36 10.60 8.39
CA LEU A 36 -12.22 10.04 7.05
C LEU A 36 -13.55 9.51 6.50
N ILE A 37 -14.39 8.90 7.34
CA ILE A 37 -15.76 8.51 6.96
C ILE A 37 -16.55 9.76 6.56
N ALA A 38 -16.55 10.81 7.38
CA ALA A 38 -17.26 12.05 7.10
C ALA A 38 -16.78 12.72 5.80
N ILE A 39 -15.46 12.77 5.56
CA ILE A 39 -14.89 13.28 4.31
C ILE A 39 -15.32 12.42 3.12
N SER A 40 -15.34 11.09 3.26
CA SER A 40 -15.81 10.19 2.20
C SER A 40 -17.26 10.42 1.82
N VAL A 41 -18.13 10.58 2.82
CA VAL A 41 -19.55 10.88 2.61
C VAL A 41 -19.71 12.25 1.95
N ALA A 42 -19.03 13.28 2.45
CA ALA A 42 -19.06 14.62 1.87
C ALA A 42 -18.59 14.63 0.42
N PHE A 43 -17.51 13.93 0.10
CA PHE A 43 -17.02 13.79 -1.27
C PHE A 43 -18.07 13.12 -2.16
N THR A 44 -18.76 12.09 -1.66
CA THR A 44 -19.82 11.40 -2.40
C THR A 44 -20.98 12.33 -2.74
N VAL A 45 -21.46 13.09 -1.76
CA VAL A 45 -22.57 14.03 -1.93
C VAL A 45 -22.21 15.15 -2.91
N VAL A 46 -21.05 15.78 -2.71
CA VAL A 46 -20.58 16.90 -3.53
C VAL A 46 -20.31 16.45 -4.97
N SER A 47 -19.63 15.31 -5.16
CA SER A 47 -19.33 14.80 -6.49
C SER A 47 -20.59 14.39 -7.26
N ALA A 48 -21.62 13.87 -6.58
CA ALA A 48 -22.89 13.52 -7.21
C ALA A 48 -23.69 14.75 -7.67
N GLN A 49 -23.53 15.91 -7.00
CA GLN A 49 -24.29 17.13 -7.31
C GLN A 49 -23.59 18.07 -8.29
N ILE A 50 -22.26 18.17 -8.25
CA ILE A 50 -21.52 19.22 -8.96
C ILE A 50 -21.03 18.78 -10.35
N ILE A 51 -20.78 17.48 -10.57
CA ILE A 51 -20.04 17.03 -11.76
C ILE A 51 -20.94 16.17 -12.65
N PRO A 52 -21.52 16.71 -13.75
CA PRO A 52 -22.30 15.92 -14.72
C PRO A 52 -21.49 14.76 -15.32
N ILE A 53 -20.17 14.92 -15.47
CA ILE A 53 -19.22 13.89 -15.94
C ILE A 53 -19.10 12.69 -14.96
N VAL A 54 -19.39 12.90 -13.68
CA VAL A 54 -19.39 11.85 -12.64
C VAL A 54 -20.67 10.98 -12.72
N ASN A 55 -21.60 11.28 -13.63
CA ASN A 55 -22.66 10.32 -13.97
C ASN A 55 -22.14 9.14 -14.81
N ILE A 56 -20.88 9.17 -15.28
CA ILE A 56 -20.21 7.98 -15.82
C ILE A 56 -19.74 7.12 -14.62
N PRO A 57 -20.27 5.90 -14.42
CA PRO A 57 -20.02 5.08 -13.23
C PRO A 57 -18.54 4.86 -12.93
N SER A 58 -17.71 4.71 -13.96
CA SER A 58 -16.26 4.48 -13.88
C SER A 58 -15.50 5.61 -13.16
N TYR A 59 -15.84 6.88 -13.41
CA TYR A 59 -15.15 8.03 -12.82
C TYR A 59 -15.68 8.35 -11.42
N LYS A 60 -16.99 8.15 -11.19
CA LYS A 60 -17.64 8.27 -9.89
C LYS A 60 -16.95 7.43 -8.83
N PHE A 61 -16.72 6.16 -9.16
CA PHE A 61 -16.15 5.22 -8.22
C PHE A 61 -14.67 5.53 -7.88
N SER A 62 -13.95 6.16 -8.80
CA SER A 62 -12.54 6.49 -8.61
C SER A 62 -12.32 7.60 -7.57
N PHE A 63 -13.18 8.62 -7.57
CA PHE A 63 -13.07 9.80 -6.71
C PHE A 63 -13.69 9.57 -5.32
N ILE A 64 -14.81 8.85 -5.25
CA ILE A 64 -15.53 8.57 -4.00
C ILE A 64 -14.72 7.66 -3.07
N GLY A 65 -14.04 6.66 -3.62
CA GLY A 65 -13.27 5.70 -2.83
C GLY A 65 -11.94 6.24 -2.28
N LEU A 66 -11.56 7.50 -2.53
CA LEU A 66 -10.23 8.00 -2.14
C LEU A 66 -10.01 8.02 -0.61
N PRO A 67 -10.90 8.57 0.22
CA PRO A 67 -10.71 8.57 1.68
C PRO A 67 -10.71 7.15 2.24
N VAL A 68 -11.53 6.26 1.67
CA VAL A 68 -11.54 4.82 2.01
C VAL A 68 -10.19 4.18 1.73
N LYS A 69 -9.61 4.39 0.53
CA LYS A 69 -8.28 3.86 0.17
C LYS A 69 -7.20 4.39 1.11
N ILE A 70 -7.23 5.67 1.47
CA ILE A 70 -6.28 6.28 2.41
C ILE A 70 -6.44 5.68 3.81
N SER A 71 -7.68 5.51 4.28
CA SER A 71 -7.96 4.92 5.58
C SER A 71 -7.40 3.50 5.69
N GLY A 72 -7.60 2.67 4.66
CA GLY A 72 -7.02 1.34 4.59
C GLY A 72 -5.50 1.40 4.59
N PHE A 73 -4.91 2.24 3.74
CA PHE A 73 -3.46 2.35 3.60
C PHE A 73 -2.74 2.80 4.90
N ILE A 74 -3.35 3.70 5.66
CA ILE A 74 -2.78 4.24 6.91
C ILE A 74 -3.09 3.35 8.11
N PHE A 75 -4.36 2.93 8.25
CA PHE A 75 -4.83 2.26 9.46
C PHE A 75 -4.90 0.75 9.34
N GLY A 76 -4.72 0.19 8.13
CA GLY A 76 -4.73 -1.24 7.88
C GLY A 76 -6.03 -1.75 7.24
N PRO A 77 -6.04 -3.01 6.78
CA PRO A 77 -7.07 -3.57 5.91
C PRO A 77 -8.43 -3.67 6.59
N VAL A 78 -8.47 -4.09 7.86
CA VAL A 78 -9.73 -4.25 8.61
C VAL A 78 -10.44 -2.91 8.80
N ILE A 79 -9.67 -1.86 9.14
CA ILE A 79 -10.22 -0.50 9.28
C ILE A 79 -10.63 0.02 7.90
N GLY A 80 -9.87 -0.25 6.85
CA GLY A 80 -10.25 0.11 5.48
C GLY A 80 -11.59 -0.50 5.04
N VAL A 81 -11.81 -1.79 5.32
CA VAL A 81 -13.09 -2.47 5.05
C VAL A 81 -14.23 -1.81 5.82
N PHE A 82 -14.03 -1.59 7.12
CA PHE A 82 -15.03 -0.95 7.98
C PHE A 82 -15.40 0.45 7.48
N VAL A 83 -14.41 1.28 7.17
CA VAL A 83 -14.61 2.63 6.62
C VAL A 83 -15.33 2.56 5.28
N GLY A 84 -14.99 1.62 4.41
CA GLY A 84 -15.65 1.45 3.11
C GLY A 84 -17.14 1.13 3.23
N ILE A 85 -17.48 0.15 4.07
CA ILE A 85 -18.87 -0.25 4.31
C ILE A 85 -19.66 0.91 4.93
N VAL A 86 -19.14 1.52 6.01
CA VAL A 86 -19.86 2.57 6.73
C VAL A 86 -20.01 3.83 5.89
N ALA A 87 -18.96 4.25 5.18
CA ALA A 87 -19.03 5.43 4.31
C ALA A 87 -20.04 5.24 3.18
N ASP A 88 -20.06 4.05 2.56
CA ASP A 88 -21.03 3.75 1.51
C ASP A 88 -22.46 3.76 2.05
N LEU A 89 -22.74 3.03 3.14
CA LEU A 89 -24.07 2.98 3.76
C LEU A 89 -24.59 4.37 4.17
N ILE A 90 -23.74 5.23 4.75
CA ILE A 90 -24.15 6.59 5.10
C ILE A 90 -24.38 7.41 3.83
N SER A 91 -23.54 7.26 2.80
CA SER A 91 -23.68 8.02 1.57
C SER A 91 -24.98 7.71 0.81
N LEU A 92 -25.47 6.48 0.91
CA LEU A 92 -26.75 6.05 0.32
C LEU A 92 -27.95 6.79 0.93
N LEU A 93 -27.84 7.24 2.18
CA LEU A 93 -28.90 8.03 2.83
C LEU A 93 -29.04 9.43 2.24
N PHE A 94 -27.93 10.01 1.76
CA PHE A 94 -27.91 11.36 1.18
C PHE A 94 -28.10 11.36 -0.34
N VAL A 95 -27.57 10.34 -1.02
CA VAL A 95 -27.64 10.17 -2.48
C VAL A 95 -28.19 8.78 -2.78
N PRO A 96 -29.51 8.58 -2.67
CA PRO A 96 -30.12 7.30 -2.96
C PRO A 96 -29.92 6.97 -4.47
N PRO A 97 -29.31 5.83 -4.80
CA PRO A 97 -29.16 5.42 -6.19
C PRO A 97 -30.52 4.99 -6.77
N ALA A 98 -30.69 5.12 -8.09
CA ALA A 98 -31.89 4.66 -8.79
C ALA A 98 -32.16 3.15 -8.60
N GLY A 99 -31.10 2.36 -8.32
CA GLY A 99 -31.19 0.99 -7.82
C GLY A 99 -30.01 0.68 -6.90
N TYR A 100 -30.29 0.25 -5.67
CA TYR A 100 -29.24 -0.18 -4.74
C TYR A 100 -28.78 -1.60 -5.10
N ASN A 101 -27.47 -1.76 -5.31
CA ASN A 101 -26.85 -3.07 -5.44
C ASN A 101 -25.76 -3.23 -4.37
N PRO A 102 -25.87 -4.22 -3.47
CA PRO A 102 -24.84 -4.51 -2.46
C PRO A 102 -23.43 -4.70 -3.02
N ILE A 103 -23.29 -5.02 -4.31
CA ILE A 103 -22.00 -5.15 -5.00
C ILE A 103 -21.21 -3.82 -4.94
N TYR A 104 -21.87 -2.65 -4.97
CA TYR A 104 -21.16 -1.37 -4.83
C TYR A 104 -20.56 -1.18 -3.44
N THR A 105 -21.27 -1.60 -2.39
CA THR A 105 -20.76 -1.60 -1.00
C THR A 105 -19.60 -2.59 -0.84
N VAL A 106 -19.67 -3.75 -1.51
CA VAL A 106 -18.55 -4.70 -1.53
C VAL A 106 -17.35 -4.10 -2.25
N ALA A 107 -17.57 -3.39 -3.36
CA ALA A 107 -16.50 -2.74 -4.11
C ALA A 107 -15.78 -1.67 -3.26
N THR A 108 -16.51 -0.87 -2.48
CA THR A 108 -15.91 0.14 -1.58
C THR A 108 -15.17 -0.52 -0.41
N ALA A 109 -15.70 -1.61 0.15
CA ALA A 109 -15.00 -2.40 1.17
C ALA A 109 -13.68 -2.98 0.63
N VAL A 110 -13.70 -3.53 -0.58
CA VAL A 110 -12.54 -4.09 -1.29
C VAL A 110 -11.48 -3.00 -1.56
N ASN A 111 -11.90 -1.77 -1.87
CA ASN A 111 -10.98 -0.64 -2.01
C ASN A 111 -10.14 -0.40 -0.75
N GLY A 112 -10.78 -0.40 0.42
CA GLY A 112 -10.11 -0.23 1.71
C GLY A 112 -9.28 -1.44 2.12
N LEU A 113 -9.74 -2.65 1.77
CA LEU A 113 -9.02 -3.90 2.03
C LEU A 113 -7.67 -3.92 1.31
N ILE A 114 -7.68 -3.74 -0.01
CA ILE A 114 -6.49 -3.87 -0.86
C ILE A 114 -5.46 -2.80 -0.50
N SER A 115 -5.89 -1.54 -0.35
CA SER A 115 -4.98 -0.47 0.05
C SER A 115 -4.35 -0.75 1.42
N GLY A 116 -5.10 -1.35 2.36
CA GLY A 116 -4.59 -1.72 3.66
C GLY A 116 -3.64 -2.92 3.67
N ILE A 117 -3.86 -3.93 2.82
CA ILE A 117 -2.92 -5.06 2.66
C ILE A 117 -1.57 -4.54 2.18
N PHE A 118 -1.55 -3.71 1.13
CA PHE A 118 -0.30 -3.13 0.63
C PHE A 118 0.30 -2.11 1.58
N GLY A 119 -0.53 -1.37 2.32
CA GLY A 119 -0.09 -0.52 3.43
C GLY A 119 0.68 -1.31 4.50
N LEU A 120 0.10 -2.40 5.00
CA LEU A 120 0.75 -3.29 5.97
C LEU A 120 2.04 -3.92 5.41
N TYR A 121 2.01 -4.39 4.17
CA TYR A 121 3.15 -5.03 3.55
C TYR A 121 4.33 -4.06 3.36
N TYR A 122 4.08 -2.88 2.77
CA TYR A 122 5.15 -1.91 2.53
C TYR A 122 5.52 -1.15 3.80
N MET A 123 4.56 -0.45 4.41
CA MET A 123 4.83 0.45 5.54
C MET A 123 5.08 -0.28 6.86
N GLY A 124 4.50 -1.47 7.02
CA GLY A 124 4.80 -2.37 8.14
C GLY A 124 6.00 -3.25 7.84
N PHE A 125 5.81 -4.30 7.04
CA PHE A 125 6.77 -5.40 6.92
C PHE A 125 8.08 -5.01 6.25
N LEU A 126 8.04 -4.49 5.02
CA LEU A 126 9.27 -4.16 4.28
C LEU A 126 10.04 -3.04 4.97
N ARG A 127 9.35 -1.97 5.39
CA ARG A 127 9.97 -0.88 6.14
C ARG A 127 10.65 -1.38 7.40
N PHE A 128 9.98 -2.22 8.19
CA PHE A 128 10.57 -2.80 9.39
C PHE A 128 11.78 -3.67 9.07
N ALA A 129 11.62 -4.69 8.21
CA ALA A 129 12.62 -5.70 7.93
C ALA A 129 13.91 -5.14 7.31
N PHE A 130 13.80 -4.10 6.48
CA PHE A 130 14.93 -3.50 5.75
C PHE A 130 15.35 -2.12 6.26
N SER A 131 14.74 -1.64 7.36
CA SER A 131 15.13 -0.40 8.03
C SER A 131 16.59 -0.42 8.47
N LYS A 132 17.19 0.77 8.54
CA LYS A 132 18.48 0.99 9.22
C LYS A 132 18.40 0.51 10.67
N GLU A 133 17.34 0.89 11.37
CA GLU A 133 17.13 0.60 12.80
C GLU A 133 17.12 -0.90 13.09
N TYR A 134 16.42 -1.70 12.29
CA TYR A 134 16.40 -3.15 12.46
C TYR A 134 17.80 -3.77 12.30
N ARG A 135 18.58 -3.31 11.31
CA ARG A 135 19.97 -3.76 11.11
C ARG A 135 20.87 -3.39 12.28
N LEU A 136 20.74 -2.18 12.80
CA LEU A 136 21.48 -1.74 13.99
C LEU A 136 21.08 -2.52 15.24
N ASN A 137 19.79 -2.78 15.44
CA ASN A 137 19.27 -3.53 16.58
C ASN A 137 19.74 -4.98 16.56
N ARG A 138 19.70 -5.65 15.40
CA ARG A 138 20.23 -7.00 15.24
C ARG A 138 21.72 -7.10 15.59
N LEU A 139 22.51 -6.09 15.20
CA LEU A 139 23.92 -6.01 15.57
C LEU A 139 24.11 -5.78 17.07
N ALA A 140 23.30 -4.89 17.68
CA ALA A 140 23.35 -4.62 19.12
C ALA A 140 23.03 -5.87 19.96
N ILE A 141 22.01 -6.64 19.58
CA ILE A 141 21.67 -7.91 20.26
C ILE A 141 22.83 -8.90 20.18
N LYS A 142 23.45 -9.05 18.99
CA LYS A 142 24.60 -9.95 18.81
C LYS A 142 25.81 -9.53 19.64
N ILE A 143 26.07 -8.23 19.73
CA ILE A 143 27.13 -7.66 20.59
C ILE A 143 26.84 -7.97 22.07
N ASN A 144 25.61 -7.79 22.52
CA ASN A 144 25.22 -8.08 23.91
C ASN A 144 25.38 -9.55 24.28
N LEU A 145 24.99 -10.48 23.40
CA LEU A 145 25.17 -11.92 23.61
C LEU A 145 26.66 -12.30 23.69
N LEU A 146 27.49 -11.73 22.82
CA LEU A 146 28.95 -11.95 22.87
C LEU A 146 29.58 -11.32 24.11
N ALA A 147 29.09 -10.16 24.57
CA ALA A 147 29.55 -9.54 25.79
C ALA A 147 29.27 -10.41 27.03
N TYR A 148 28.13 -11.11 27.05
CA TYR A 148 27.83 -12.08 28.11
C TYR A 148 28.79 -13.29 28.05
N LYS A 149 29.00 -13.88 26.86
CA LYS A 149 29.97 -14.98 26.68
C LYS A 149 31.40 -14.58 27.04
N TYR A 150 31.80 -13.35 26.70
CA TYR A 150 33.10 -12.81 27.07
C TYR A 150 33.29 -12.76 28.59
N LYS A 151 32.28 -12.28 29.33
CA LYS A 151 32.34 -12.25 30.80
C LYS A 151 32.50 -13.65 31.40
N PHE A 152 31.77 -14.63 30.88
CA PHE A 152 31.84 -16.02 31.34
C PHE A 152 33.21 -16.66 31.10
N GLU A 153 33.75 -16.55 29.88
CA GLU A 153 35.08 -17.09 29.53
C GLU A 153 36.22 -16.38 30.26
N SER A 154 36.06 -15.06 30.50
CA SER A 154 37.01 -14.28 31.29
C SER A 154 37.02 -14.69 32.76
N ALA A 155 35.89 -15.12 33.32
CA ALA A 155 35.79 -15.64 34.68
C ALA A 155 36.37 -17.06 34.79
N SER A 156 36.24 -17.87 33.72
CA SER A 156 36.72 -19.25 33.66
C SER A 156 38.23 -19.38 33.37
N GLY A 157 38.97 -18.28 33.32
CA GLY A 157 40.43 -18.26 33.09
C GLY A 157 40.88 -18.57 31.65
N ASN A 158 39.94 -18.78 30.72
CA ASN A 158 40.23 -19.24 29.36
C ASN A 158 40.61 -18.06 28.43
N ARG A 159 41.83 -17.54 28.62
CA ARG A 159 42.31 -16.28 28.03
C ARG A 159 42.24 -16.23 26.50
N LYS A 160 42.54 -17.34 25.81
CA LYS A 160 42.52 -17.42 24.33
C LYS A 160 41.10 -17.19 23.77
N ASN A 161 40.10 -17.88 24.34
CA ASN A 161 38.70 -17.74 23.92
C ASN A 161 38.14 -16.35 24.22
N ALA A 162 38.46 -15.79 25.40
CA ALA A 162 38.05 -14.43 25.77
C ALA A 162 38.56 -13.39 24.77
N ILE A 163 39.83 -13.48 24.34
CA ILE A 163 40.42 -12.57 23.33
C ILE A 163 39.72 -12.73 21.97
N GLN A 164 39.44 -13.95 21.52
CA GLN A 164 38.71 -14.17 20.27
C GLN A 164 37.31 -13.56 20.28
N ILE A 165 36.59 -13.68 21.40
CA ILE A 165 35.26 -13.08 21.57
C ILE A 165 35.36 -11.55 21.59
N ALA A 166 36.35 -10.98 22.27
CA ALA A 166 36.60 -9.53 22.29
C ALA A 166 36.85 -8.98 20.88
N ASN A 167 37.68 -9.64 20.08
CA ASN A 167 37.95 -9.24 18.69
C ASN A 167 36.68 -9.29 17.83
N LYS A 168 35.82 -10.31 18.03
CA LYS A 168 34.50 -10.39 17.36
C LYS A 168 33.59 -9.23 17.77
N ILE A 169 33.57 -8.84 19.05
CA ILE A 169 32.80 -7.68 19.53
C ILE A 169 33.29 -6.39 18.88
N VAL A 170 34.61 -6.15 18.86
CA VAL A 170 35.20 -4.95 18.24
C VAL A 170 34.84 -4.87 16.76
N LYS A 171 34.97 -5.97 16.02
CA LYS A 171 34.60 -6.04 14.59
C LYS A 171 33.11 -5.76 14.33
N LEU A 172 32.23 -6.23 15.22
CA LEU A 172 30.80 -5.96 15.10
C LEU A 172 30.45 -4.53 15.49
N ASN A 173 31.13 -3.95 16.47
CA ASN A 173 30.89 -2.59 16.92
C ASN A 173 31.37 -1.57 15.88
N SER A 174 32.53 -1.80 15.25
CA SER A 174 32.99 -0.98 14.12
C SER A 174 32.03 -1.05 12.94
N LYS A 175 31.53 -2.26 12.61
CA LYS A 175 30.49 -2.44 11.58
C LYS A 175 29.20 -1.70 11.93
N ARG A 176 28.76 -1.73 13.18
CA ARG A 176 27.57 -1.03 13.66
C ARG A 176 27.74 0.48 13.53
N GLN A 177 28.88 1.03 13.96
CA GLN A 177 29.19 2.46 13.87
C GLN A 177 29.27 2.94 12.42
N PHE A 178 29.88 2.14 11.53
CA PHE A 178 29.90 2.42 10.10
C PHE A 178 28.49 2.49 9.50
N ILE A 179 27.61 1.54 9.84
CA ILE A 179 26.21 1.58 9.39
C ILE A 179 25.50 2.79 9.98
N ASP A 180 25.75 3.14 11.24
CA ASP A 180 25.06 4.28 11.85
C ASP A 180 25.46 5.62 11.20
N GLN A 181 26.73 5.80 10.87
CA GLN A 181 27.23 7.04 10.25
C GLN A 181 26.92 7.12 8.74
N ASN A 182 27.07 6.00 8.00
CA ASN A 182 27.01 6.01 6.53
C ASN A 182 25.77 5.37 5.92
N SER A 183 24.86 4.77 6.69
CA SER A 183 23.72 4.10 6.04
C SER A 183 22.70 5.11 5.52
N SER A 184 22.57 5.14 4.21
CA SER A 184 21.40 5.66 3.52
C SER A 184 20.31 4.60 3.44
N ASN A 185 19.05 5.04 3.34
CA ASN A 185 17.90 4.16 3.08
C ASN A 185 17.87 3.61 1.63
N ILE A 186 19.03 3.56 0.94
CA ILE A 186 19.16 3.07 -0.43
C ILE A 186 18.77 1.59 -0.52
N ALA A 187 19.18 0.75 0.44
CA ALA A 187 18.80 -0.66 0.45
C ALA A 187 17.27 -0.82 0.50
N LEU A 188 16.60 -0.05 1.36
CA LEU A 188 15.15 -0.05 1.47
C LEU A 188 14.48 0.44 0.17
N LYS A 189 15.03 1.51 -0.42
CA LYS A 189 14.59 2.04 -1.73
C LYS A 189 14.67 0.99 -2.84
N ASN A 190 15.77 0.23 -2.89
CA ASN A 190 15.96 -0.85 -3.88
C ASN A 190 14.96 -2.00 -3.66
N ILE A 191 14.70 -2.38 -2.41
CA ILE A 191 13.71 -3.41 -2.09
C ILE A 191 12.31 -2.97 -2.51
N TYR A 192 11.95 -1.69 -2.28
CA TYR A 192 10.67 -1.15 -2.73
C TYR A 192 10.58 -1.16 -4.26
N CYS A 193 11.64 -0.78 -4.96
CA CYS A 193 11.70 -0.86 -6.42
C CYS A 193 11.45 -2.28 -6.92
N VAL A 194 12.22 -3.26 -6.43
CA VAL A 194 12.11 -4.67 -6.85
C VAL A 194 10.73 -5.24 -6.53
N SER A 195 10.25 -5.01 -5.31
CA SER A 195 8.92 -5.48 -4.90
C SER A 195 7.82 -4.82 -5.73
N GLY A 196 7.91 -3.52 -6.00
CA GLY A 196 6.93 -2.78 -6.78
C GLY A 196 6.90 -3.24 -8.24
N THR A 197 8.06 -3.42 -8.87
CA THR A 197 8.14 -3.96 -10.23
C THR A 197 7.59 -5.38 -10.30
N LEU A 198 7.88 -6.23 -9.31
CA LEU A 198 7.40 -7.61 -9.27
C LEU A 198 5.87 -7.66 -9.20
N PHE A 199 5.25 -6.89 -8.31
CA PHE A 199 3.79 -6.84 -8.21
C PHE A 199 3.12 -6.28 -9.47
N LEU A 200 3.68 -5.23 -10.07
CA LEU A 200 3.14 -4.67 -11.31
C LEU A 200 3.26 -5.64 -12.49
N VAL A 201 4.41 -6.31 -12.63
CA VAL A 201 4.59 -7.36 -13.65
C VAL A 201 3.60 -8.50 -13.42
N LEU A 202 3.39 -8.92 -12.16
CA LEU A 202 2.39 -9.93 -11.83
C LEU A 202 0.98 -9.50 -12.24
N ALA A 203 0.59 -8.25 -11.99
CA ALA A 203 -0.71 -7.72 -12.43
C ALA A 203 -0.83 -7.72 -13.97
N ILE A 204 0.21 -7.30 -14.69
CA ILE A 204 0.27 -7.35 -16.16
C ILE A 204 0.15 -8.79 -16.65
N SER A 205 0.85 -9.74 -16.03
CA SER A 205 0.80 -11.16 -16.39
C SER A 205 -0.58 -11.76 -16.18
N ILE A 206 -1.29 -11.39 -15.10
CA ILE A 206 -2.67 -11.84 -14.86
C ILE A 206 -3.60 -11.32 -15.98
N ILE A 207 -3.47 -10.05 -16.35
CA ILE A 207 -4.27 -9.47 -17.45
C ILE A 207 -3.94 -10.15 -18.78
N ALA A 208 -2.66 -10.33 -19.09
CA ALA A 208 -2.20 -10.97 -20.30
C ALA A 208 -2.66 -12.43 -20.40
N TRP A 209 -2.62 -13.16 -19.29
CA TRP A 209 -3.14 -14.52 -19.24
C TRP A 209 -4.66 -14.55 -19.44
N TYR A 210 -5.39 -13.73 -18.71
CA TYR A 210 -6.86 -13.71 -18.76
C TYR A 210 -7.40 -13.29 -20.14
N ILE A 211 -6.99 -12.12 -20.64
CA ILE A 211 -7.48 -11.61 -21.93
C ILE A 211 -6.82 -12.31 -23.12
N GLY A 212 -5.54 -12.66 -23.00
CA GLY A 212 -4.78 -13.26 -24.08
C GLY A 212 -5.14 -14.72 -24.35
N PHE A 213 -5.51 -15.49 -23.33
CA PHE A 213 -5.68 -16.95 -23.47
C PHE A 213 -7.01 -17.49 -22.90
N PHE A 214 -7.60 -16.86 -21.89
CA PHE A 214 -8.79 -17.41 -21.22
C PHE A 214 -10.11 -16.97 -21.85
N VAL A 215 -10.20 -15.73 -22.33
CA VAL A 215 -11.44 -15.19 -22.91
C VAL A 215 -11.59 -15.62 -24.39
N ASN A 216 -12.77 -16.13 -24.76
CA ASN A 216 -13.10 -16.51 -26.14
C ASN A 216 -13.28 -15.29 -27.06
N ASP A 217 -12.87 -15.41 -28.32
CA ASP A 217 -12.94 -14.31 -29.30
C ASP A 217 -14.36 -13.82 -29.58
N ASP A 218 -15.36 -14.69 -29.50
CA ASP A 218 -16.75 -14.30 -29.76
C ASP A 218 -17.30 -13.36 -28.68
N ILE A 219 -16.82 -13.49 -27.44
CA ILE A 219 -17.15 -12.59 -26.34
C ILE A 219 -16.44 -11.25 -26.53
N ILE A 220 -15.19 -11.27 -27.01
CA ILE A 220 -14.40 -10.05 -27.26
C ILE A 220 -15.01 -9.20 -28.39
N LYS A 221 -15.52 -9.85 -29.44
CA LYS A 221 -16.18 -9.18 -30.58
C LYS A 221 -17.44 -8.42 -30.18
N ASN A 222 -18.10 -8.80 -29.08
CA ASN A 222 -19.25 -8.07 -28.54
C ASN A 222 -18.84 -6.79 -27.79
N GLY A 223 -17.56 -6.63 -27.44
CA GLY A 223 -17.05 -5.44 -26.80
C GLY A 223 -16.86 -4.25 -27.75
N ILE A 224 -16.57 -3.07 -27.16
CA ILE A 224 -16.27 -1.85 -27.92
C ILE A 224 -15.00 -2.03 -28.77
N ILE A 225 -14.02 -2.79 -28.27
CA ILE A 225 -12.75 -3.10 -28.94
C ILE A 225 -12.79 -4.56 -29.37
N LYS A 226 -13.01 -4.76 -30.67
CA LYS A 226 -13.19 -6.10 -31.26
C LYS A 226 -11.89 -6.88 -31.42
N ASN A 227 -10.74 -6.21 -31.38
CA ASN A 227 -9.43 -6.84 -31.56
C ASN A 227 -8.78 -7.16 -30.21
N ARG A 228 -8.58 -8.46 -29.93
CA ARG A 228 -7.96 -9.00 -28.71
C ARG A 228 -6.62 -8.34 -28.39
N TRP A 229 -5.75 -8.21 -29.37
CA TRP A 229 -4.39 -7.70 -29.17
C TRP A 229 -4.39 -6.19 -28.89
N VAL A 230 -5.31 -5.44 -29.51
CA VAL A 230 -5.50 -4.02 -29.23
C VAL A 230 -6.05 -3.82 -27.83
N LEU A 231 -7.05 -4.63 -27.42
CA LEU A 231 -7.60 -4.61 -26.07
C LEU A 231 -6.52 -4.90 -25.03
N LEU A 232 -5.73 -5.95 -25.24
CA LEU A 232 -4.65 -6.34 -24.34
C LEU A 232 -3.57 -5.26 -24.25
N ALA A 233 -3.15 -4.69 -25.39
CA ALA A 233 -2.18 -3.60 -25.42
C ALA A 233 -2.68 -2.37 -24.64
N LEU A 234 -3.95 -2.02 -24.80
CA LEU A 234 -4.56 -0.90 -24.07
C LEU A 234 -4.59 -1.15 -22.56
N MET A 235 -5.03 -2.34 -22.11
CA MET A 235 -5.07 -2.69 -20.69
C MET A 235 -3.69 -2.70 -20.03
N THR A 236 -2.68 -3.19 -20.74
CA THR A 236 -1.32 -3.32 -20.22
C THR A 236 -0.53 -2.02 -20.30
N SER A 237 -0.85 -1.12 -21.24
CA SER A 237 -0.12 0.15 -21.46
C SER A 237 0.02 1.00 -20.20
N GLY A 238 -1.08 1.20 -19.46
CA GLY A 238 -1.09 1.99 -18.22
C GLY A 238 -0.21 1.39 -17.14
N MET A 239 -0.27 0.06 -16.96
CA MET A 239 0.56 -0.66 -15.98
C MET A 239 2.03 -0.68 -16.37
N THR A 240 2.35 -0.85 -17.66
CA THR A 240 3.72 -0.79 -18.18
C THR A 240 4.34 0.57 -17.92
N LEU A 241 3.58 1.66 -18.11
CA LEU A 241 4.05 3.00 -17.79
C LEU A 241 4.35 3.17 -16.29
N LEU A 242 3.57 2.54 -15.41
CA LEU A 242 3.83 2.52 -13.96
C LEU A 242 5.09 1.72 -13.61
N VAL A 243 5.38 0.61 -14.30
CA VAL A 243 6.62 -0.15 -14.12
C VAL A 243 7.82 0.75 -14.44
N ILE A 244 7.78 1.42 -15.59
CA ILE A 244 8.82 2.38 -16.00
C ILE A 244 8.95 3.47 -14.93
N PHE A 245 7.85 4.03 -14.45
CA PHE A 245 7.88 5.07 -13.42
C PHE A 245 8.49 4.59 -12.10
N VAL A 246 8.19 3.37 -11.64
CA VAL A 246 8.79 2.80 -10.43
C VAL A 246 10.31 2.66 -10.59
N ILE A 247 10.78 2.21 -11.77
CA ILE A 247 12.20 2.03 -12.06
C ILE A 247 12.91 3.39 -12.20
N VAL A 248 12.37 4.32 -12.97
CA VAL A 248 12.96 5.66 -13.17
C VAL A 248 12.91 6.47 -11.88
N GLY A 249 11.80 6.39 -11.14
CA GLY A 249 11.61 7.03 -9.84
C GLY A 249 12.65 6.59 -8.80
N ARG A 250 13.21 5.38 -8.93
CA ARG A 250 14.31 4.90 -8.09
C ARG A 250 15.56 5.79 -8.22
N PHE A 251 15.76 6.47 -9.34
CA PHE A 251 16.89 7.37 -9.54
C PHE A 251 16.49 8.83 -9.37
N ALA A 252 15.31 9.23 -9.85
CA ALA A 252 14.88 10.63 -9.86
C ALA A 252 14.33 11.16 -8.52
N MET A 253 13.67 10.31 -7.72
CA MET A 253 12.94 10.77 -6.52
C MET A 253 13.76 10.70 -5.23
N LYS A 254 13.48 11.64 -4.32
CA LYS A 254 13.93 11.59 -2.91
C LYS A 254 13.40 10.33 -2.23
N THR A 255 14.22 9.69 -1.40
CA THR A 255 13.90 8.39 -0.77
C THR A 255 12.60 8.41 0.02
N GLU A 256 12.34 9.45 0.82
CA GLU A 256 11.12 9.56 1.62
C GLU A 256 9.86 9.56 0.76
N LYS A 257 9.85 10.35 -0.32
CA LYS A 257 8.71 10.42 -1.25
C LYS A 257 8.55 9.08 -1.98
N TYR A 258 9.65 8.49 -2.44
CA TYR A 258 9.63 7.22 -3.18
C TYR A 258 9.04 6.07 -2.36
N LEU A 259 9.39 5.98 -1.07
CA LEU A 259 8.86 4.95 -0.17
C LEU A 259 7.35 5.09 0.08
N VAL A 260 6.77 6.27 -0.14
CA VAL A 260 5.31 6.48 -0.09
C VAL A 260 4.66 6.26 -1.45
N PHE A 261 5.33 6.66 -2.52
CA PHE A 261 4.77 6.63 -3.87
C PHE A 261 4.64 5.20 -4.44
N VAL A 262 5.65 4.34 -4.24
CA VAL A 262 5.64 2.97 -4.77
C VAL A 262 4.47 2.11 -4.24
N PRO A 263 4.20 2.06 -2.92
CA PRO A 263 3.06 1.32 -2.40
C PRO A 263 1.73 1.79 -3.00
N ILE A 264 1.58 3.11 -3.20
CA ILE A 264 0.39 3.73 -3.79
C ILE A 264 0.20 3.29 -5.24
N ILE A 265 1.27 3.31 -6.04
CA ILE A 265 1.23 2.78 -7.41
C ILE A 265 0.77 1.33 -7.43
N VAL A 266 1.37 0.49 -6.59
CA VAL A 266 1.12 -0.95 -6.59
C VAL A 266 -0.32 -1.25 -6.21
N PHE A 267 -0.83 -0.69 -5.11
CA PHE A 267 -2.21 -0.98 -4.74
C PHE A 267 -3.21 -0.36 -5.72
N CYS A 268 -2.93 0.79 -6.32
CA CYS A 268 -3.81 1.36 -7.36
C CYS A 268 -3.91 0.45 -8.59
N ALA A 269 -2.81 -0.18 -9.01
CA ALA A 269 -2.83 -1.13 -10.12
C ALA A 269 -3.66 -2.39 -9.78
N PHE A 270 -3.50 -2.94 -8.58
CA PHE A 270 -4.29 -4.10 -8.12
C PHE A 270 -5.77 -3.76 -7.92
N LEU A 271 -6.06 -2.56 -7.41
CA LEU A 271 -7.42 -2.07 -7.29
C LEU A 271 -8.11 -2.01 -8.65
N GLU A 272 -7.42 -1.54 -9.69
CA GLU A 272 -8.01 -1.48 -11.01
C GLU A 272 -8.28 -2.88 -11.58
N LEU A 273 -7.34 -3.81 -11.41
CA LEU A 273 -7.51 -5.21 -11.80
C LEU A 273 -8.76 -5.85 -11.16
N ILE A 274 -9.01 -5.56 -9.89
CA ILE A 274 -10.12 -6.14 -9.12
C ILE A 274 -11.43 -5.38 -9.35
N ASN A 275 -11.37 -4.06 -9.51
CA ASN A 275 -12.56 -3.22 -9.65
C ASN A 275 -13.18 -3.32 -11.04
N ILE A 276 -12.41 -3.53 -12.12
CA ILE A 276 -12.97 -3.67 -13.47
C ILE A 276 -14.10 -4.72 -13.50
N PRO A 277 -13.90 -6.00 -13.11
CA PRO A 277 -14.97 -6.97 -13.16
C PRO A 277 -16.12 -6.65 -12.20
N ILE A 278 -15.82 -6.19 -10.97
CA ILE A 278 -16.85 -5.89 -9.96
C ILE A 278 -17.77 -4.76 -10.45
N LEU A 279 -17.20 -3.69 -10.98
CA LEU A 279 -17.95 -2.54 -11.50
C LEU A 279 -18.74 -2.93 -12.75
N SER A 280 -18.15 -3.71 -13.66
CA SER A 280 -18.86 -4.18 -14.85
C SER A 280 -20.08 -5.04 -14.50
N PHE A 281 -19.98 -5.90 -13.48
CA PHE A 281 -21.14 -6.64 -12.98
C PHE A 281 -22.19 -5.71 -12.37
N ALA A 282 -21.76 -4.75 -11.53
CA ALA A 282 -22.68 -3.83 -10.89
C ALA A 282 -23.44 -2.95 -11.90
N ASP A 283 -22.75 -2.47 -12.94
CA ASP A 283 -23.33 -1.65 -14.01
C ASP A 283 -24.26 -2.47 -14.91
N LEU A 284 -23.92 -3.74 -15.20
CA LEU A 284 -24.79 -4.63 -15.98
C LEU A 284 -26.18 -4.83 -15.33
N TYR A 285 -26.21 -5.02 -14.00
CA TYR A 285 -27.45 -5.23 -13.26
C TYR A 285 -28.23 -3.95 -12.95
N SER A 286 -27.54 -2.79 -12.87
CA SER A 286 -28.19 -1.52 -12.49
C SER A 286 -28.59 -0.65 -13.67
N LEU A 287 -27.81 -0.65 -14.75
CA LEU A 287 -27.99 0.21 -15.93
C LEU A 287 -28.24 -0.58 -17.22
N GLY A 288 -27.78 -1.83 -17.28
CA GLY A 288 -27.95 -2.71 -18.44
C GLY A 288 -29.24 -3.52 -18.43
N ASN A 289 -29.38 -4.37 -19.45
CA ASN A 289 -30.54 -5.27 -19.60
C ASN A 289 -30.44 -6.54 -18.73
N SER A 290 -29.47 -6.61 -17.80
CA SER A 290 -29.14 -7.82 -17.02
C SER A 290 -28.74 -9.05 -17.84
N ASP A 291 -28.54 -8.93 -19.17
CA ASP A 291 -28.04 -10.03 -20.00
C ASP A 291 -26.52 -10.19 -19.83
N THR A 292 -26.11 -11.32 -19.27
CA THR A 292 -24.70 -11.69 -19.07
C THR A 292 -23.85 -11.66 -20.35
N LYS A 293 -24.47 -11.71 -21.54
CA LYS A 293 -23.77 -11.58 -22.82
C LYS A 293 -23.17 -10.19 -23.05
N ASP A 294 -23.74 -9.15 -22.44
CA ASP A 294 -23.32 -7.76 -22.60
C ASP A 294 -22.26 -7.34 -21.57
N ILE A 295 -21.87 -8.22 -20.65
CA ILE A 295 -20.89 -7.90 -19.61
C ILE A 295 -19.56 -7.41 -20.18
N PHE A 296 -19.19 -7.92 -21.36
CA PHE A 296 -17.93 -7.56 -22.00
C PHE A 296 -17.92 -6.14 -22.57
N VAL A 297 -19.09 -5.59 -22.91
CA VAL A 297 -19.25 -4.17 -23.29
C VAL A 297 -18.87 -3.29 -22.11
N TRP A 298 -19.41 -3.57 -20.94
CA TRP A 298 -19.11 -2.86 -19.69
C TRP A 298 -17.65 -3.02 -19.28
N ILE A 299 -17.08 -4.23 -19.38
CA ILE A 299 -15.65 -4.47 -19.12
C ILE A 299 -14.79 -3.61 -20.04
N THR A 300 -15.11 -3.56 -21.34
CA THR A 300 -14.34 -2.77 -22.31
C THR A 300 -14.43 -1.27 -22.04
N GLN A 301 -15.59 -0.78 -21.60
CA GLN A 301 -15.77 0.63 -21.22
C GLN A 301 -14.88 1.03 -20.03
N HIS A 302 -14.83 0.20 -18.99
CA HIS A 302 -13.94 0.43 -17.84
C HIS A 302 -12.46 0.33 -18.24
N ILE A 303 -12.11 -0.61 -19.11
CA ILE A 303 -10.75 -0.77 -19.64
C ILE A 303 -10.27 0.46 -20.40
N LEU A 304 -11.11 1.08 -21.21
CA LEU A 304 -10.73 2.24 -22.03
C LEU A 304 -10.26 3.42 -21.17
N THR A 305 -10.87 3.61 -20.00
CA THR A 305 -10.55 4.71 -19.07
C THR A 305 -9.51 4.35 -18.02
N SER A 306 -9.22 3.05 -17.86
CA SER A 306 -8.33 2.51 -16.81
C SER A 306 -6.94 3.15 -16.78
N PRO A 307 -6.18 3.30 -17.89
CA PRO A 307 -4.85 3.91 -17.85
C PRO A 307 -4.82 5.31 -17.23
N ILE A 308 -5.78 6.17 -17.61
CA ILE A 308 -5.90 7.54 -17.11
C ILE A 308 -6.32 7.53 -15.64
N LYS A 309 -7.31 6.69 -15.31
CA LYS A 309 -7.86 6.53 -13.97
C LYS A 309 -6.82 6.08 -12.95
N ILE A 310 -5.93 5.15 -13.31
CA ILE A 310 -4.86 4.70 -12.41
C ILE A 310 -3.92 5.86 -12.05
N TRP A 311 -3.46 6.62 -13.05
CA TRP A 311 -2.58 7.76 -12.81
C TRP A 311 -3.23 8.84 -11.95
N PHE A 312 -4.47 9.18 -12.26
CA PHE A 312 -5.25 10.12 -11.47
C PHE A 312 -5.33 9.66 -10.00
N ASN A 313 -5.68 8.40 -9.76
CA ASN A 313 -5.74 7.84 -8.41
C ASN A 313 -4.40 7.90 -7.68
N VAL A 314 -3.30 7.54 -8.35
CA VAL A 314 -1.96 7.58 -7.74
C VAL A 314 -1.61 8.99 -7.26
N PHE A 315 -1.82 10.01 -8.09
CA PHE A 315 -1.50 11.39 -7.72
C PHE A 315 -2.38 11.89 -6.58
N VAL A 316 -3.70 11.73 -6.69
CA VAL A 316 -4.63 12.26 -5.69
C VAL A 316 -4.40 11.59 -4.33
N ILE A 317 -4.25 10.26 -4.31
CA ILE A 317 -4.00 9.53 -3.06
C ILE A 317 -2.65 9.92 -2.46
N TYR A 318 -1.61 10.11 -3.27
CA TYR A 318 -0.31 10.55 -2.78
C TYR A 318 -0.38 11.91 -2.08
N TYR A 319 -1.01 12.91 -2.71
CA TYR A 319 -1.15 14.24 -2.10
C TYR A 319 -2.03 14.21 -0.86
N ALA A 320 -3.16 13.50 -0.91
CA ALA A 320 -4.04 13.37 0.23
C ALA A 320 -3.34 12.65 1.41
N TYR A 321 -2.59 11.58 1.14
CA TYR A 321 -1.77 10.91 2.15
C TYR A 321 -0.75 11.86 2.77
N MET A 322 -0.07 12.70 1.97
CA MET A 322 0.90 13.67 2.51
C MET A 322 0.26 14.65 3.50
N VAL A 323 -1.00 15.04 3.29
CA VAL A 323 -1.74 15.91 4.21
C VAL A 323 -2.16 15.13 5.44
N VAL A 324 -2.84 13.99 5.27
CA VAL A 324 -3.40 13.21 6.38
C VAL A 324 -2.31 12.65 7.30
N SER A 325 -1.24 12.08 6.74
CA SER A 325 -0.14 11.50 7.52
C SER A 325 0.55 12.54 8.41
N LYS A 326 0.72 13.77 7.91
CA LYS A 326 1.27 14.88 8.70
C LYS A 326 0.34 15.25 9.86
N LEU A 327 -0.97 15.29 9.65
CA LEU A 327 -1.94 15.59 10.70
C LEU A 327 -1.97 14.52 11.79
N ILE A 328 -1.89 13.25 11.40
CA ILE A 328 -1.85 12.13 12.35
C ILE A 328 -0.57 12.20 13.20
N ASN A 329 0.58 12.47 12.58
CA ASN A 329 1.86 12.42 13.28
C ASN A 329 2.27 13.76 13.94
N LYS A 330 1.51 14.84 13.70
CA LYS A 330 1.82 16.21 14.20
C LYS A 330 2.09 16.26 15.70
N ASN A 331 1.37 15.46 16.49
CA ASN A 331 1.46 15.45 17.95
C ASN A 331 2.15 14.19 18.51
N GLU A 332 2.83 13.38 17.70
CA GLU A 332 3.54 12.20 18.23
C GLU A 332 4.70 12.57 19.19
N HIS A 333 5.24 13.78 19.06
CA HIS A 333 6.26 14.32 19.96
C HIS A 333 5.69 14.93 21.26
N LEU A 334 4.38 15.19 21.30
CA LEU A 334 3.67 15.67 22.49
C LEU A 334 3.13 14.44 23.24
N SER A 335 4.01 13.65 23.85
CA SER A 335 3.57 12.66 24.83
C SER A 335 3.22 13.40 26.13
N TYR A 336 1.93 13.49 26.45
CA TYR A 336 1.47 13.78 27.81
C TYR A 336 1.58 12.53 28.67
#